data_AF-A0A8B6FXE5-F1
#
_entry.id   AF-A0A8B6FXE5-F1
#
_cell.length_a   1.000
_cell.length_b   1.000
_cell.length_c   1.000
_cell.angle_alpha   90.00
_cell.angle_beta   90.00
_cell.angle_gamma   90.00
#
_symmetry.space_group_name_H-M   'P 1'
#
loop_
_entity.id
_entity.type
_entity.pdbx_description
1 polymer ?
#
loop_
_entity_poly.entity_id
_entity_poly.type
_entity_poly.pdbx_seq_one_letter_code
_entity_poly.pdbx_strand_id
1 'polypeptide(L)'
;MFTVALFVLCFILNVGVTHAQIVGIGKCPPVVAQKELDVKEYLGDWYEIYKFKANFEDGQECIKANYLLKEDKHIRVQNEGKTPNGETISIVGDGYAPDENEPAKLLVKFSEAAPYGNYWVVDTDYKTYTLIYSCSEVVDVHFEFAWILAREKSITAEIKTKLFQELEDFKVDTKNFMKTDQTASYCEDK
;
A
#
# COMPACT_ATOMS: atom_id res chain seq x y z
N MET A 1 16.34 52.22 -33.01
CA MET A 1 16.52 51.41 -31.79
C MET A 1 15.14 51.07 -31.27
N PHE A 2 14.67 49.85 -31.55
CA PHE A 2 13.36 49.38 -31.07
C PHE A 2 13.56 48.64 -29.75
N THR A 3 12.92 49.14 -28.69
CA THR A 3 12.93 48.54 -27.36
C THR A 3 11.98 47.33 -27.37
N VAL A 4 12.52 46.14 -27.15
CA VAL A 4 11.77 44.88 -27.07
C VAL A 4 11.02 44.86 -25.73
N ALA A 5 9.69 44.84 -25.78
CA ALA A 5 8.84 44.64 -24.62
C ALA A 5 8.91 43.16 -24.19
N LEU A 6 9.43 42.93 -22.98
CA LEU A 6 9.51 41.61 -22.36
C LEU A 6 8.09 41.19 -21.90
N PHE A 7 7.41 40.36 -22.68
CA PHE A 7 6.19 39.70 -22.23
C PHE A 7 6.58 38.61 -21.22
N VAL A 8 6.45 38.92 -19.93
CA VAL A 8 6.49 37.91 -18.87
C VAL A 8 5.21 37.09 -18.99
N LEU A 9 5.31 35.97 -19.71
CA LEU A 9 4.27 34.96 -19.76
C LEU A 9 4.27 34.24 -18.40
N CYS A 10 3.47 34.71 -17.46
CA CYS A 10 3.12 33.96 -16.25
C CYS A 10 2.41 32.68 -16.69
N PHE A 11 3.16 31.59 -16.84
CA PHE A 11 2.60 30.25 -16.82
C PHE A 11 2.02 30.02 -15.43
N ILE A 12 0.75 30.34 -15.25
CA ILE A 12 -0.04 29.82 -14.14
C ILE A 12 -0.17 28.33 -14.42
N LEU A 13 0.79 27.56 -13.91
CA LEU A 13 0.62 26.12 -13.71
C LEU A 13 -0.60 25.98 -12.81
N ASN A 14 -1.75 25.70 -13.43
CA ASN A 14 -2.84 25.02 -12.75
C ASN A 14 -2.31 23.63 -12.39
N VAL A 15 -1.53 23.55 -11.32
CA VAL A 15 -1.33 22.30 -10.61
C VAL A 15 -2.69 22.05 -9.98
N GLY A 16 -3.56 21.38 -10.73
CA GLY A 16 -4.67 20.68 -10.12
C GLY A 16 -4.03 19.75 -9.10
N VAL A 17 -4.16 20.09 -7.83
CA VAL A 17 -3.69 19.23 -6.75
C VAL A 17 -4.59 18.00 -6.82
N THR A 18 -4.14 16.98 -7.53
CA THR A 18 -4.80 15.68 -7.55
C THR A 18 -4.55 15.05 -6.18
N HIS A 19 -5.49 15.30 -5.27
CA HIS A 19 -5.51 14.82 -3.89
C HIS A 19 -5.81 13.32 -3.86
N ALA A 20 -4.80 12.45 -3.88
CA ALA A 20 -5.11 11.05 -3.61
C ALA A 20 -4.00 10.17 -2.99
N GLN A 21 -2.76 10.65 -2.81
CA GLN A 21 -1.70 9.91 -2.12
C GLN A 21 -1.34 10.63 -0.80
N ILE A 22 -1.01 9.90 0.26
CA ILE A 22 -0.56 10.52 1.51
C ILE A 22 0.82 11.12 1.26
N VAL A 23 0.91 12.45 1.38
CA VAL A 23 2.13 13.22 1.16
C VAL A 23 2.57 13.86 2.46
N GLY A 24 3.80 13.59 2.86
CA GLY A 24 4.45 14.22 4.01
C GLY A 24 5.65 15.07 3.61
N ILE A 25 6.07 15.97 4.51
CA ILE A 25 7.25 16.83 4.32
C ILE A 25 8.45 16.18 5.02
N GLY A 26 9.61 16.27 4.38
CA GLY A 26 10.87 15.71 4.87
C GLY A 26 11.01 14.22 4.54
N LYS A 27 11.87 13.55 5.29
CA LYS A 27 12.19 12.13 5.10
C LYS A 27 11.05 11.21 5.49
N CYS A 28 11.08 9.99 4.97
CA CYS A 28 10.21 8.92 5.43
C CYS A 28 10.31 8.70 6.95
N PRO A 29 9.18 8.44 7.64
CA PRO A 29 9.17 7.94 9.01
C PRO A 29 10.07 6.70 9.18
N PRO A 30 10.78 6.57 10.31
CA PRO A 30 11.77 5.51 10.54
C PRO A 30 11.09 4.18 10.93
N VAL A 31 10.15 3.71 10.11
CA VAL A 31 9.45 2.43 10.32
C VAL A 31 10.45 1.28 10.23
N VAL A 32 10.33 0.32 11.14
CA VAL A 32 11.15 -0.89 11.17
C VAL A 32 10.28 -2.07 10.76
N ALA A 33 10.73 -2.83 9.77
CA ALA A 33 10.05 -4.05 9.35
C ALA A 33 10.25 -5.17 10.38
N GLN A 34 9.35 -6.15 10.40
CA GLN A 34 9.51 -7.36 11.19
C GLN A 34 10.86 -8.03 10.88
N LYS A 35 11.57 -8.47 11.91
CA LYS A 35 12.93 -9.00 11.73
C LYS A 35 12.97 -10.24 10.83
N GLU A 36 12.06 -11.17 11.07
CA GLU A 36 11.97 -12.44 10.35
C GLU A 36 10.64 -12.52 9.60
N LEU A 37 10.64 -13.11 8.41
CA LEU A 37 9.41 -13.37 7.66
C LEU A 37 9.45 -14.79 7.09
N ASP A 38 8.61 -15.68 7.60
CA ASP A 38 8.35 -16.95 6.93
C ASP A 38 7.39 -16.73 5.77
N VAL A 39 7.95 -16.64 4.56
CA VAL A 39 7.17 -16.43 3.33
C VAL A 39 6.11 -17.50 3.14
N LYS A 40 6.34 -18.76 3.58
CA LYS A 40 5.39 -19.86 3.36
C LYS A 40 4.12 -19.69 4.19
N GLU A 41 4.26 -19.25 5.44
CA GLU A 41 3.13 -18.95 6.32
C GLU A 41 2.38 -17.68 5.87
N TYR A 42 3.04 -16.80 5.10
CA TYR A 42 2.45 -15.57 4.56
C TYR A 42 1.59 -15.79 3.31
N LEU A 43 1.74 -16.91 2.60
CA LEU A 43 1.04 -17.17 1.33
C LEU A 43 -0.49 -17.26 1.50
N GLY A 44 -1.19 -17.21 0.36
CA GLY A 44 -2.65 -17.31 0.30
C GLY A 44 -3.35 -15.96 0.35
N ASP A 45 -4.62 -15.99 0.72
CA ASP A 45 -5.50 -14.82 0.66
C ASP A 45 -5.39 -13.95 1.92
N TRP A 46 -5.46 -12.64 1.68
CA TRP A 46 -5.51 -11.58 2.69
C TRP A 46 -6.53 -10.53 2.25
N TYR A 47 -7.52 -10.24 3.08
CA TYR A 47 -8.52 -9.20 2.85
C TYR A 47 -8.00 -7.85 3.36
N GLU A 48 -8.13 -6.80 2.57
CA GLU A 48 -7.77 -5.45 2.98
C GLU A 48 -8.82 -4.89 3.95
N ILE A 49 -8.41 -4.50 5.16
CA ILE A 49 -9.30 -4.02 6.21
C ILE A 49 -9.17 -2.51 6.40
N TYR A 50 -7.93 -2.02 6.41
CA TYR A 50 -7.62 -0.60 6.43
C TYR A 50 -6.51 -0.29 5.46
N LYS A 51 -6.54 0.91 4.88
CA LYS A 51 -5.48 1.41 4.02
C LYS A 51 -5.29 2.91 4.13
N PHE A 52 -4.12 3.39 3.79
CA PHE A 52 -3.97 4.79 3.39
C PHE A 52 -4.58 4.98 2.00
N LYS A 53 -5.04 6.20 1.70
CA LYS A 53 -5.61 6.48 0.39
C LYS A 53 -4.57 6.20 -0.71
N ALA A 54 -4.96 5.37 -1.67
CA ALA A 54 -4.14 4.96 -2.80
C ALA A 54 -4.96 5.08 -4.10
N ASN A 55 -4.58 6.00 -5.00
CA ASN A 55 -5.38 6.35 -6.18
C ASN A 55 -5.69 5.14 -7.07
N PHE A 56 -4.78 4.18 -7.14
CA PHE A 56 -4.93 2.99 -7.97
C PHE A 56 -6.00 2.01 -7.44
N GLU A 57 -6.49 2.23 -6.21
CA GLU A 57 -7.58 1.48 -5.59
C GLU A 57 -8.85 2.33 -5.43
N ASP A 58 -8.88 3.57 -5.92
CA ASP A 58 -10.02 4.46 -5.76
C ASP A 58 -11.28 3.83 -6.37
N GLY A 59 -12.37 3.82 -5.57
CA GLY A 59 -13.65 3.25 -5.97
C GLY A 59 -13.74 1.73 -5.93
N GLN A 60 -12.72 1.04 -5.42
CA GLN A 60 -12.74 -0.41 -5.21
C GLN A 60 -13.17 -0.78 -3.78
N GLU A 61 -13.96 -1.84 -3.67
CA GLU A 61 -14.42 -2.49 -2.45
C GLU A 61 -14.05 -3.98 -2.48
N CYS A 62 -14.29 -4.71 -1.39
CA CYS A 62 -14.02 -6.15 -1.27
C CYS A 62 -12.58 -6.55 -1.64
N ILE A 63 -11.61 -5.65 -1.40
CA ILE A 63 -10.25 -5.83 -1.90
C ILE A 63 -9.58 -6.98 -1.16
N LYS A 64 -8.93 -7.87 -1.90
CA LYS A 64 -8.09 -8.94 -1.38
C LYS A 64 -6.81 -9.06 -2.19
N ALA A 65 -5.76 -9.52 -1.52
CA ALA A 65 -4.48 -9.89 -2.11
C ALA A 65 -4.27 -11.40 -1.95
N ASN A 66 -3.88 -12.07 -3.03
CA ASN A 66 -3.41 -13.45 -3.03
C ASN A 66 -1.91 -13.47 -3.28
N TYR A 67 -1.17 -14.13 -2.38
CA TYR A 67 0.27 -14.33 -2.50
C TYR A 67 0.59 -15.77 -2.85
N LEU A 68 1.34 -15.97 -3.93
CA LEU A 68 1.79 -17.29 -4.37
C LEU A 68 3.30 -17.28 -4.61
N LEU A 69 4.01 -18.21 -3.99
CA LEU A 69 5.44 -18.40 -4.24
C LEU A 69 5.67 -19.02 -5.62
N LYS A 70 6.55 -18.40 -6.42
CA LYS A 70 6.99 -18.89 -7.72
C LYS A 70 8.26 -19.75 -7.60
N GLU A 71 8.58 -20.47 -8.68
CA GLU A 71 9.79 -21.32 -8.77
C GLU A 71 11.09 -20.54 -8.64
N ASP A 72 11.11 -19.28 -9.10
CA ASP A 72 12.24 -18.34 -9.04
C ASP A 72 12.39 -17.65 -7.66
N LYS A 73 11.63 -18.11 -6.65
CA LYS A 73 11.53 -17.54 -5.29
C LYS A 73 10.90 -16.16 -5.20
N HIS A 74 10.46 -15.56 -6.31
CA HIS A 74 9.61 -14.38 -6.25
C HIS A 74 8.20 -14.77 -5.83
N ILE A 75 7.41 -13.77 -5.49
CA ILE A 75 6.04 -13.88 -5.01
C ILE A 75 5.15 -13.23 -6.08
N ARG A 76 4.23 -14.00 -6.64
CA ARG A 76 3.11 -13.47 -7.42
C ARG A 76 2.16 -12.79 -6.45
N VAL A 77 1.88 -11.51 -6.68
CA VAL A 77 0.95 -10.71 -5.89
C VAL A 77 -0.27 -10.41 -6.77
N GLN A 78 -1.40 -11.08 -6.52
CA GLN A 78 -2.63 -10.79 -7.24
C GLN A 78 -3.57 -9.99 -6.34
N ASN A 79 -3.83 -8.73 -6.70
CA ASN A 79 -4.87 -7.93 -6.06
C ASN A 79 -6.15 -8.04 -6.86
N GLU A 80 -7.27 -8.20 -6.15
CA GLU A 80 -8.61 -8.21 -6.71
C GLU A 80 -9.52 -7.32 -5.86
N GLY A 81 -10.31 -6.48 -6.51
CA GLY A 81 -11.34 -5.65 -5.89
C GLY A 81 -12.59 -5.62 -6.74
N LYS A 82 -13.63 -4.97 -6.24
CA LYS A 82 -14.91 -4.81 -6.94
C LYS A 82 -15.30 -3.36 -7.02
N THR A 83 -15.85 -2.95 -8.15
CA THR A 83 -16.55 -1.67 -8.26
C THR A 83 -17.88 -1.71 -7.49
N PRO A 84 -18.53 -0.57 -7.24
CA PRO A 84 -19.83 -0.54 -6.56
C PRO A 84 -20.97 -1.25 -7.32
N ASN A 85 -20.81 -1.48 -8.63
CA ASN A 85 -21.73 -2.29 -9.44
C ASN A 85 -21.36 -3.79 -9.47
N GLY A 86 -20.34 -4.22 -8.72
CA GLY A 86 -19.94 -5.61 -8.55
C GLY A 86 -19.02 -6.16 -9.66
N GLU A 87 -18.50 -5.31 -10.55
CA GLU A 87 -17.51 -5.72 -11.55
C GLU A 87 -16.15 -5.96 -10.88
N THR A 88 -15.48 -7.03 -11.28
CA THR A 88 -14.18 -7.39 -10.71
C THR A 88 -13.06 -6.64 -11.42
N ILE A 89 -12.22 -5.97 -10.63
CA ILE A 89 -10.96 -5.34 -11.06
C ILE A 89 -9.83 -6.20 -10.49
N SER A 90 -8.87 -6.58 -11.33
CA SER A 90 -7.78 -7.46 -10.93
C SER A 90 -6.47 -7.02 -11.56
N ILE A 91 -5.38 -7.11 -10.79
CA ILE A 91 -4.02 -6.84 -11.25
C ILE A 91 -3.06 -7.85 -10.64
N VAL A 92 -2.10 -8.31 -11.45
CA VAL A 92 -1.06 -9.25 -11.03
C VAL A 92 0.27 -8.54 -11.07
N GLY A 93 0.99 -8.62 -9.97
CA GLY A 93 2.33 -8.11 -9.77
C GLY A 93 3.32 -9.19 -9.37
N ASP A 94 4.55 -8.73 -9.21
CA ASP A 94 5.71 -9.50 -8.83
C ASP A 94 6.38 -8.83 -7.64
N GLY A 95 6.80 -9.62 -6.64
CA GLY A 95 7.57 -9.12 -5.52
C GLY A 95 8.61 -10.10 -5.01
N TYR A 96 9.61 -9.58 -4.31
CA TYR A 96 10.70 -10.36 -3.72
C TYR A 96 11.38 -9.57 -2.60
N ALA A 97 12.10 -10.26 -1.73
CA ALA A 97 13.01 -9.63 -0.77
C ALA A 97 14.41 -9.52 -1.41
N PRO A 98 14.98 -8.31 -1.59
CA PRO A 98 16.30 -8.14 -2.20
C PRO A 98 17.45 -8.50 -1.25
N ASP A 99 17.23 -8.45 0.07
CA ASP A 99 18.21 -8.84 1.10
C ASP A 99 17.64 -9.98 1.95
N GLU A 100 18.33 -11.13 1.95
CA GLU A 100 17.94 -12.31 2.72
C GLU A 100 18.03 -12.07 4.24
N ASN A 101 18.80 -11.07 4.70
CA ASN A 101 18.90 -10.68 6.11
C ASN A 101 17.77 -9.76 6.57
N GLU A 102 17.01 -9.20 5.63
CA GLU A 102 15.84 -8.35 5.91
C GLU A 102 14.60 -8.88 5.15
N PRO A 103 14.17 -10.13 5.41
CA PRO A 103 13.18 -10.83 4.58
C PRO A 103 11.79 -10.17 4.57
N ALA A 104 11.50 -9.31 5.55
CA ALA A 104 10.26 -8.53 5.62
C ALA A 104 10.28 -7.22 4.82
N LYS A 105 11.41 -6.83 4.24
CA LYS A 105 11.53 -5.66 3.36
C LYS A 105 11.44 -6.11 1.91
N LEU A 106 10.21 -6.22 1.39
CA LEU A 106 9.99 -6.62 0.01
C LEU A 106 9.98 -5.41 -0.92
N LEU A 107 10.18 -5.72 -2.19
CA LEU A 107 9.96 -4.87 -3.34
C LEU A 107 8.82 -5.47 -4.16
N VAL A 108 7.85 -4.66 -4.58
CA VAL A 108 6.71 -5.11 -5.41
C VAL A 108 6.52 -4.19 -6.62
N LYS A 109 6.20 -4.76 -7.78
CA LYS A 109 5.77 -4.03 -8.99
C LYS A 109 4.53 -4.66 -9.60
N PHE A 110 3.71 -3.87 -10.29
CA PHE A 110 2.50 -4.33 -11.00
C PHE A 110 2.54 -4.06 -12.51
N SER A 111 3.68 -3.62 -13.04
CA SER A 111 3.92 -3.39 -14.47
C SER A 111 5.41 -3.52 -14.76
N GLU A 112 5.77 -4.12 -15.89
CA GLU A 112 7.17 -4.25 -16.32
C GLU A 112 7.84 -2.90 -16.59
N ALA A 113 7.06 -1.88 -16.94
CA ALA A 113 7.57 -0.53 -17.19
C ALA A 113 7.69 0.32 -15.90
N ALA A 114 7.16 -0.16 -14.77
CA ALA A 114 7.19 0.55 -13.50
C ALA A 114 8.37 0.10 -12.63
N PRO A 115 8.99 1.00 -11.86
CA PRO A 115 9.95 0.59 -10.84
C PRO A 115 9.26 -0.23 -9.75
N TYR A 116 10.05 -1.03 -9.03
CA TYR A 116 9.57 -1.64 -7.80
C TYR A 116 9.35 -0.58 -6.71
N GLY A 117 8.23 -0.70 -6.00
CA GLY A 117 7.94 0.05 -4.78
C GLY A 117 8.26 -0.75 -3.53
N ASN A 118 8.51 -0.06 -2.42
CA ASN A 118 8.68 -0.69 -1.12
C ASN A 118 7.41 -1.39 -0.66
N TYR A 119 7.54 -2.56 -0.05
CA TYR A 119 6.47 -3.30 0.60
C TYR A 119 7.05 -3.93 1.87
N TRP A 120 7.00 -3.22 2.98
CA TRP A 120 7.61 -3.68 4.22
C TRP A 120 6.54 -4.27 5.12
N VAL A 121 6.68 -5.55 5.47
CA VAL A 121 5.85 -6.19 6.49
C VAL A 121 6.36 -5.72 7.85
N VAL A 122 5.59 -4.88 8.52
CA VAL A 122 5.95 -4.27 9.81
C VAL A 122 5.67 -5.24 10.95
N ASP A 123 4.49 -5.85 10.95
CA ASP A 123 4.07 -6.85 11.94
C ASP A 123 3.06 -7.81 11.29
N THR A 124 3.29 -9.11 11.41
CA THR A 124 2.31 -10.13 11.07
C THR A 124 2.41 -11.31 12.04
N ASP A 125 1.26 -11.85 12.42
CA ASP A 125 1.16 -13.13 13.10
C ASP A 125 0.88 -14.30 12.12
N TYR A 126 0.91 -14.01 10.81
CA TYR A 126 0.61 -14.90 9.68
C TYR A 126 -0.83 -15.43 9.58
N LYS A 127 -1.54 -15.47 10.71
CA LYS A 127 -2.79 -16.21 10.89
C LYS A 127 -4.01 -15.32 11.01
N THR A 128 -3.83 -14.07 11.42
CA THR A 128 -4.95 -13.15 11.66
C THR A 128 -4.75 -11.82 10.97
N TYR A 129 -3.56 -11.21 11.06
CA TYR A 129 -3.30 -9.89 10.48
C TYR A 129 -1.90 -9.78 9.86
N THR A 130 -1.75 -8.78 9.00
CA THR A 130 -0.47 -8.23 8.58
C THR A 130 -0.59 -6.71 8.44
N LEU A 131 0.39 -5.99 8.97
CA LEU A 131 0.57 -4.56 8.82
C LEU A 131 1.71 -4.33 7.83
N ILE A 132 1.40 -3.63 6.75
CA ILE A 132 2.35 -3.30 5.70
C ILE A 132 2.51 -1.79 5.64
N TYR A 133 3.75 -1.35 5.45
CA TYR A 133 4.08 0.05 5.22
C TYR A 133 4.97 0.19 3.99
N SER A 134 4.76 1.27 3.24
CA SER A 134 5.58 1.66 2.12
C SER A 134 5.83 3.16 2.21
N CYS A 135 7.09 3.55 2.06
CA CYS A 135 7.41 4.96 1.91
C CYS A 135 8.46 5.15 0.81
N SER A 136 8.33 6.24 0.07
CA SER A 136 9.32 6.70 -0.89
C SER A 136 9.51 8.21 -0.73
N GLU A 137 10.73 8.69 -0.90
CA GLU A 137 11.06 10.11 -0.74
C GLU A 137 11.68 10.66 -2.02
N VAL A 138 11.32 11.89 -2.36
CA VAL A 138 11.87 12.66 -3.46
C VAL A 138 12.18 14.06 -2.93
N VAL A 139 13.47 14.36 -2.82
CA VAL A 139 13.97 15.62 -2.23
C VAL A 139 13.48 15.74 -0.77
N ASP A 140 12.60 16.71 -0.47
CA ASP A 140 12.09 17.01 0.88
C ASP A 140 10.59 16.68 1.01
N VAL A 141 10.11 15.75 0.18
CA VAL A 141 8.73 15.26 0.22
C VAL A 141 8.77 13.75 0.20
N HIS A 142 7.92 13.12 1.01
CA HIS A 142 7.74 11.68 0.97
C HIS A 142 6.28 11.30 0.74
N PHE A 143 6.11 10.07 0.30
CA PHE A 143 4.85 9.47 -0.05
C PHE A 143 4.68 8.19 0.72
N GLU A 144 3.55 8.08 1.41
CA GLU A 144 3.27 6.95 2.30
C GLU A 144 2.11 6.12 1.78
N PHE A 145 2.25 4.82 1.93
CA PHE A 145 1.14 3.88 1.88
C PHE A 145 1.23 2.97 3.10
N ALA A 146 0.07 2.57 3.59
CA ALA A 146 -0.02 1.59 4.66
C ALA A 146 -1.25 0.73 4.39
N TRP A 147 -1.15 -0.55 4.69
CA TRP A 147 -2.26 -1.50 4.60
C TRP A 147 -2.29 -2.37 5.84
N ILE A 148 -3.49 -2.60 6.35
CA ILE A 148 -3.76 -3.66 7.32
C ILE A 148 -4.62 -4.67 6.59
N LEU A 149 -4.06 -5.85 6.38
CA LEU A 149 -4.78 -6.98 5.82
C LEU A 149 -5.05 -8.01 6.91
N ALA A 150 -6.06 -8.85 6.68
CA ALA A 150 -6.43 -9.91 7.60
C ALA A 150 -6.82 -11.19 6.85
N ARG A 151 -6.70 -12.34 7.52
CA ARG A 151 -7.19 -13.62 6.98
C ARG A 151 -8.71 -13.70 6.92
N GLU A 152 -9.38 -12.86 7.70
CA GLU A 152 -10.83 -12.70 7.74
C GLU A 152 -11.22 -11.30 7.30
N LYS A 153 -12.49 -11.11 6.91
CA LYS A 153 -13.04 -9.81 6.44
C LYS A 153 -13.17 -8.73 7.52
N SER A 154 -12.66 -8.99 8.73
CA SER A 154 -12.60 -8.03 9.83
C SER A 154 -11.53 -8.42 10.85
N ILE A 155 -11.10 -7.45 11.65
CA ILE A 155 -10.22 -7.65 12.80
C ILE A 155 -10.90 -7.16 14.08
N THR A 156 -10.42 -7.63 15.24
CA THR A 156 -10.90 -7.14 16.53
C THR A 156 -10.44 -5.70 16.79
N ALA A 157 -11.13 -5.01 17.69
CA ALA A 157 -10.72 -3.68 18.13
C ALA A 157 -9.33 -3.67 18.78
N GLU A 158 -8.97 -4.75 19.49
CA GLU A 158 -7.65 -4.92 20.12
C GLU A 158 -6.53 -4.97 19.07
N ILE A 159 -6.67 -5.82 18.03
CA ILE A 159 -5.70 -5.89 16.94
C ILE A 159 -5.59 -4.54 16.23
N LYS A 160 -6.73 -3.90 15.93
CA LYS A 160 -6.73 -2.57 15.31
C LYS A 160 -5.93 -1.57 16.17
N THR A 161 -6.23 -1.47 17.46
CA THR A 161 -5.55 -0.52 18.36
C THR A 161 -4.06 -0.81 18.44
N LYS A 162 -3.66 -2.09 18.52
CA LYS A 162 -2.25 -2.49 18.51
C LYS A 162 -1.53 -1.99 17.25
N LEU A 163 -2.04 -2.31 16.06
CA LEU A 163 -1.37 -1.99 14.79
C LEU A 163 -1.32 -0.49 14.49
N PHE A 164 -2.36 0.25 14.89
CA PHE A 164 -2.36 1.71 14.80
C PHE A 164 -1.29 2.29 15.72
N GLN A 165 -1.25 1.85 16.99
CA GLN A 165 -0.26 2.35 17.95
C GLN A 165 1.18 2.08 17.48
N GLU A 166 1.45 0.93 16.88
CA GLU A 166 2.78 0.59 16.37
C GLU A 166 3.27 1.56 15.28
N LEU A 167 2.40 1.95 14.34
CA LEU A 167 2.74 2.98 13.35
C LEU A 167 2.88 4.37 13.98
N GLU A 168 2.05 4.73 14.96
CA GLU A 168 2.17 6.00 15.69
C GLU A 168 3.50 6.10 16.45
N ASP A 169 4.00 4.99 16.99
CA ASP A 169 5.30 4.93 17.66
C ASP A 169 6.44 5.29 16.67
N PHE A 170 6.31 4.86 15.41
CA PHE A 170 7.17 5.26 14.28
C PHE A 170 6.88 6.65 13.69
N LYS A 171 5.96 7.42 14.28
CA LYS A 171 5.57 8.78 13.84
C LYS A 171 4.78 8.84 12.53
N VAL A 172 4.14 7.74 12.15
CA VAL A 172 3.20 7.70 11.03
C VAL A 172 1.81 8.16 11.52
N ASP A 173 1.15 9.06 10.79
CA ASP A 173 -0.19 9.56 11.17
C ASP A 173 -1.28 8.57 10.74
N THR A 174 -1.76 7.78 11.70
CA THR A 174 -2.79 6.74 11.49
C THR A 174 -4.18 7.30 11.21
N LYS A 175 -4.41 8.61 11.35
CA LYS A 175 -5.67 9.24 10.92
C LYS A 175 -5.88 9.16 9.41
N ASN A 176 -4.82 8.89 8.65
CA ASN A 176 -4.87 8.65 7.22
C ASN A 176 -5.46 7.27 6.86
N PHE A 177 -5.63 6.36 7.83
CA PHE A 177 -6.29 5.09 7.57
C PHE A 177 -7.78 5.29 7.25
N MET A 178 -8.15 4.73 6.11
CA MET A 178 -9.53 4.52 5.66
C MET A 178 -9.89 3.05 5.84
N LYS A 179 -11.13 2.78 6.22
CA LYS A 179 -11.64 1.41 6.29
C LYS A 179 -12.08 0.97 4.90
N THR A 180 -11.68 -0.23 4.50
CA THR A 180 -12.14 -0.87 3.26
C THR A 180 -13.45 -1.59 3.52
N ASP A 181 -14.42 -1.49 2.61
CA ASP A 181 -15.69 -2.20 2.73
C ASP A 181 -15.52 -3.66 2.31
N GLN A 182 -15.82 -4.57 3.23
CA GLN A 182 -15.79 -6.03 3.04
C GLN A 182 -17.18 -6.66 3.25
N THR A 183 -18.23 -5.85 3.40
CA THR A 183 -19.56 -6.25 3.88
C THR A 183 -20.65 -6.19 2.82
N ALA A 184 -20.37 -5.58 1.67
CA ALA A 184 -21.33 -5.55 0.57
C ALA A 184 -21.70 -6.97 0.11
N SER A 185 -22.95 -7.17 -0.28
CA SER A 185 -23.47 -8.49 -0.70
C SER A 185 -22.68 -9.13 -1.86
N TYR A 186 -22.07 -8.31 -2.72
CA TYR A 186 -21.22 -8.78 -3.81
C TYR A 186 -19.78 -9.09 -3.37
N CYS A 187 -19.40 -8.88 -2.11
CA CYS A 187 -18.09 -9.29 -1.57
C CYS A 187 -18.00 -10.79 -1.30
N GLU A 188 -19.07 -11.57 -1.49
CA GLU A 188 -19.01 -13.02 -1.36
C GLU A 188 -18.14 -13.63 -2.47
N ASP A 189 -17.22 -14.51 -2.05
CA ASP A 189 -16.42 -15.34 -2.95
C ASP A 189 -17.37 -16.39 -3.56
N LYS A 190 -17.54 -16.38 -4.88
CA LYS A 190 -18.37 -17.37 -5.59
C LYS A 190 -17.68 -18.71 -5.73
#